data_AF-A0A3C0EW62-F1
#
_entry.id   AF-A0A3C0EW62-F1
#
_cell.length_a   1.000
_cell.length_b   1.000
_cell.length_c   1.000
_cell.angle_alpha   90.00
_cell.angle_beta   90.00
_cell.angle_gamma   90.00
#
_symmetry.space_group_name_H-M   'P 1'
#
loop_
_entity.id
_entity.type
_entity.pdbx_description
1 polymer ?
#
loop_
_entity_poly.entity_id
_entity_poly.type
_entity_poly.pdbx_seq_one_letter_code
_entity_poly.pdbx_strand_id
1 'polypeptide(L)'
;MTELDSAPAPSPRNILIATGVSFVVGLLVLLTTILPAEFGSDPLGTGGLLGLTALSAEQNPFEERLEVHRSDYVEFELGPFQSVEYKYTLDLDAPLVFSWVADGELYYDMHAEP
;
A
#
# COMPACT_ATOMS: atom_id res chain seq x y z
N MET A 1 -44.30 21.75 -20.62
CA MET A 1 -44.30 20.31 -20.89
C MET A 1 -42.98 20.01 -21.59
N THR A 2 -41.93 19.74 -20.82
CA THR A 2 -40.60 19.43 -21.37
C THR A 2 -40.61 17.95 -21.74
N GLU A 3 -40.72 17.65 -23.04
CA GLU A 3 -40.48 16.30 -23.56
C GLU A 3 -39.05 15.91 -23.19
N LEU A 4 -38.92 14.91 -22.32
CA LEU A 4 -37.64 14.25 -22.06
C LEU A 4 -37.36 13.38 -23.27
N ASP A 5 -36.49 13.87 -24.17
CA ASP A 5 -36.01 13.14 -25.33
C ASP A 5 -35.39 11.81 -24.87
N SER A 6 -36.15 10.73 -25.02
CA SER A 6 -35.73 9.39 -24.62
C SER A 6 -34.76 8.86 -25.66
N ALA A 7 -33.47 8.88 -25.32
CA ALA A 7 -32.41 8.34 -26.17
C ALA A 7 -32.74 6.90 -26.60
N PRO A 8 -32.58 6.54 -27.88
CA PRO A 8 -32.91 5.20 -28.36
C PRO A 8 -32.05 4.14 -27.66
N ALA A 9 -32.67 3.03 -27.26
CA ALA A 9 -31.99 1.94 -26.58
C ALA A 9 -30.85 1.36 -27.46
N PRO A 10 -29.67 1.08 -26.89
CA PRO A 10 -28.54 0.57 -27.65
C PRO A 10 -28.84 -0.81 -28.25
N SER A 11 -28.42 -1.03 -29.49
CA SER A 11 -28.63 -2.31 -30.18
C SER A 11 -27.80 -3.44 -29.55
N PRO A 12 -28.22 -4.71 -29.63
CA PRO A 12 -27.44 -5.85 -29.12
C PRO A 12 -26.03 -5.93 -29.70
N ARG A 13 -25.86 -5.50 -30.96
CA ARG A 13 -24.56 -5.43 -31.64
C ARG A 13 -23.65 -4.38 -31.00
N ASN A 14 -24.20 -3.22 -30.67
CA ASN A 14 -23.45 -2.15 -30.01
C ASN A 14 -23.01 -2.57 -28.61
N ILE A 15 -23.86 -3.30 -27.88
CA ILE A 15 -23.51 -3.86 -26.56
C ILE A 15 -22.35 -4.84 -26.71
N LEU A 16 -22.40 -5.78 -27.65
CA LEU A 16 -21.31 -6.74 -27.88
C LEU A 16 -19.98 -6.06 -28.22
N ILE A 17 -20.02 -5.04 -29.08
CA ILE A 17 -18.83 -4.27 -29.45
C ILE A 17 -18.28 -3.52 -28.23
N ALA A 18 -19.14 -2.82 -27.49
CA ALA A 18 -18.74 -2.06 -26.31
C ALA A 18 -18.13 -2.98 -25.24
N THR A 19 -18.75 -4.13 -24.96
CA THR A 19 -18.20 -5.13 -24.03
C THR A 19 -16.84 -5.64 -24.48
N GLY A 20 -16.68 -5.97 -25.77
CA GLY A 20 -15.40 -6.42 -26.32
C GLY A 20 -14.31 -5.35 -26.19
N VAL A 21 -14.62 -4.11 -26.52
CA VAL A 21 -13.67 -2.99 -26.40
C VAL A 21 -13.29 -2.74 -24.94
N SER A 22 -14.27 -2.67 -24.03
CA SER A 22 -14.01 -2.48 -22.61
C SER A 22 -13.16 -3.60 -22.00
N PHE A 23 -13.39 -4.85 -22.42
CA PHE A 23 -12.58 -5.98 -21.98
C PHE A 23 -11.12 -5.83 -22.41
N VAL A 24 -10.87 -5.44 -23.66
CA VAL A 24 -9.52 -5.21 -24.17
C VAL A 24 -8.85 -4.05 -23.43
N VAL A 25 -9.55 -2.93 -23.21
CA VAL A 25 -9.03 -1.80 -22.44
C VAL A 25 -8.69 -2.21 -21.01
N GLY A 26 -9.56 -2.98 -20.36
CA GLY A 26 -9.32 -3.50 -19.02
C GLY A 26 -8.07 -4.37 -18.95
N LEU A 27 -7.87 -5.27 -19.93
CA LEU A 27 -6.66 -6.08 -20.02
C LEU A 27 -5.40 -5.24 -20.22
N LEU A 28 -5.47 -4.20 -21.06
CA LEU A 28 -4.35 -3.28 -21.26
C LEU A 28 -3.98 -2.59 -19.94
N VAL A 29 -4.94 -1.97 -19.27
CA VAL A 29 -4.72 -1.29 -17.98
C VAL A 29 -4.18 -2.27 -16.93
N LEU A 30 -4.74 -3.48 -16.86
CA LEU A 30 -4.29 -4.52 -15.94
C LEU A 30 -2.82 -4.85 -16.17
N LEU A 31 -2.43 -5.16 -17.41
CA LEU A 31 -1.08 -5.65 -17.72
C LEU A 31 -0.02 -4.55 -17.75
N THR A 32 -0.37 -3.33 -18.17
CA THR A 32 0.61 -2.25 -18.32
C THR A 32 0.77 -1.39 -17.07
N THR A 33 -0.26 -1.33 -16.23
CA THR A 33 -0.34 -0.35 -15.14
C THR A 33 -0.55 -1.02 -13.78
N ILE A 34 -1.61 -1.80 -13.62
CA ILE A 34 -1.96 -2.38 -12.30
C ILE A 34 -0.95 -3.45 -11.89
N LEU A 35 -0.64 -4.40 -12.77
CA LEU A 35 0.28 -5.50 -12.45
C LEU A 35 1.68 -5.01 -12.07
N PRO A 36 2.29 -4.07 -12.82
CA PRO A 36 3.59 -3.55 -12.45
C PRO A 36 3.57 -2.65 -11.21
N ALA A 37 2.53 -1.81 -11.04
CA ALA A 37 2.47 -0.84 -9.95
C ALA A 37 2.15 -1.47 -8.58
N GLU A 38 1.27 -2.48 -8.55
CA GLU A 38 0.80 -3.08 -7.29
C GLU A 38 1.58 -4.35 -6.92
N PHE A 39 2.00 -5.13 -7.92
CA PHE A 39 2.56 -6.47 -7.70
C PHE A 39 4.01 -6.61 -8.18
N GLY A 40 4.62 -5.55 -8.71
CA GLY A 40 5.99 -5.57 -9.25
C GLY A 40 6.19 -6.49 -10.46
N SER A 41 5.12 -7.09 -10.97
CA SER A 41 5.13 -8.04 -12.07
C SER A 41 4.94 -7.27 -13.38
N ASP A 42 6.01 -7.15 -14.17
CA ASP A 42 6.03 -6.38 -15.42
C ASP A 42 6.24 -7.26 -16.67
N PRO A 43 5.21 -7.99 -17.13
CA PRO A 43 5.35 -8.92 -18.25
C PRO A 43 5.59 -8.23 -19.60
N LEU A 44 5.23 -6.94 -19.71
CA LEU A 44 5.36 -6.17 -20.95
C LEU A 44 6.55 -5.18 -20.92
N GLY A 45 7.21 -5.02 -19.78
CA GLY A 45 8.30 -4.06 -19.59
C GLY A 45 7.85 -2.59 -19.48
N THR A 46 6.55 -2.31 -19.58
CA THR A 46 6.01 -0.94 -19.54
C THR A 46 6.08 -0.35 -18.15
N GLY A 47 5.98 -1.19 -17.11
CA GLY A 47 6.08 -0.75 -15.73
C GLY A 47 7.44 -0.16 -15.41
N GLY A 48 8.52 -0.85 -15.79
CA GLY A 48 9.89 -0.35 -15.64
C GLY A 48 10.17 0.88 -16.49
N LEU A 49 9.65 0.92 -17.73
CA LEU A 49 9.80 2.07 -18.63
C LEU A 49 9.12 3.34 -18.09
N LEU A 50 7.94 3.20 -17.48
CA LEU A 50 7.16 4.29 -16.92
C LEU A 50 7.49 4.58 -15.44
N GLY A 51 8.36 3.77 -14.82
CA GLY A 51 8.70 3.85 -13.40
C GLY A 51 7.59 3.37 -12.45
N LEU A 52 6.56 2.69 -12.95
CA LEU A 52 5.44 2.21 -12.15
C LEU A 52 5.86 1.09 -11.18
N THR A 53 6.85 0.27 -11.54
CA THR A 53 7.38 -0.78 -10.66
C THR A 53 8.04 -0.25 -9.39
N ALA A 54 8.38 1.04 -9.33
CA ALA A 54 8.87 1.65 -8.08
C ALA A 54 7.77 1.73 -7.02
N LEU A 55 6.49 1.79 -7.41
CA LEU A 55 5.36 1.88 -6.49
C LEU A 55 5.12 0.56 -5.74
N SER A 56 5.41 -0.58 -6.37
CA SER A 56 5.34 -1.89 -5.72
C SER A 56 6.56 -2.20 -4.85
N ALA A 57 7.60 -1.37 -4.92
CA ALA A 57 8.83 -1.57 -4.15
C ALA A 57 8.69 -1.14 -2.68
N GLU A 58 7.58 -0.50 -2.31
CA GLU A 58 7.25 -0.25 -0.91
C GLU A 58 7.11 -1.59 -0.18
N GLN A 59 8.14 -1.87 0.61
CA GLN A 59 8.23 -3.11 1.36
C GLN A 59 7.15 -3.13 2.42
N ASN A 60 6.21 -4.08 2.33
CA ASN A 60 5.28 -4.31 3.41
C ASN A 60 6.08 -4.80 4.65
N PRO A 61 6.12 -4.04 5.76
CA PRO A 61 6.89 -4.42 6.94
C PRO A 61 6.34 -5.69 7.63
N PHE A 62 5.16 -6.16 7.22
CA PHE A 62 4.54 -7.40 7.69
C PHE A 62 4.80 -8.60 6.78
N GLU A 63 5.52 -8.45 5.67
CA GLU A 63 5.86 -9.55 4.79
C GLU A 63 6.99 -10.40 5.40
N GLU A 64 6.75 -11.69 5.56
CA GLU A 64 7.70 -12.62 6.16
C GLU A 64 8.96 -12.74 5.27
N ARG A 65 10.03 -12.06 5.69
CA ARG A 65 11.34 -12.20 5.06
C ARG A 65 12.18 -13.24 5.79
N LEU A 66 12.85 -14.08 5.01
CA LEU A 66 13.93 -14.97 5.46
C LEU A 66 15.22 -14.17 5.79
N GLU A 67 15.08 -12.95 6.29
CA GLU A 67 16.17 -12.12 6.78
C GLU A 67 16.25 -12.28 8.30
N VAL A 68 17.47 -12.35 8.82
CA VAL A 68 17.70 -12.39 10.26
C VAL A 68 17.38 -11.00 10.81
N HIS A 69 16.22 -10.84 11.43
CA HIS A 69 15.83 -9.59 12.08
C HIS A 69 16.68 -9.39 13.34
N ARG A 70 17.11 -8.15 13.59
CA ARG A 70 17.53 -7.79 14.94
C ARG A 70 16.28 -7.73 15.81
N SER A 71 16.18 -8.62 16.78
CA SER A 71 15.13 -8.57 17.81
C SER A 71 15.66 -7.89 19.06
N ASP A 72 14.81 -7.08 19.69
CA ASP A 72 15.11 -6.39 20.94
C ASP A 72 13.86 -6.39 21.83
N TYR A 73 14.05 -6.37 23.14
CA TYR A 73 12.98 -6.29 24.13
C TYR A 73 13.47 -5.47 25.32
N VAL A 74 12.66 -4.50 25.72
CA VAL A 74 12.94 -3.63 26.86
C VAL A 74 11.68 -3.46 27.70
N GLU A 75 11.87 -3.37 29.01
CA GLU A 75 10.83 -3.12 29.99
C GLU A 75 11.25 -1.95 30.87
N PHE A 76 10.29 -1.08 31.21
CA PHE A 76 10.53 0.10 32.03
C PHE A 76 9.59 0.12 33.22
N GLU A 77 10.15 0.30 34.41
CA GLU A 77 9.37 0.63 35.60
C GLU A 77 9.21 2.15 35.71
N LEU A 78 7.96 2.64 35.66
CA LEU A 78 7.64 4.05 35.81
C LEU A 78 6.85 4.28 37.10
N GLY A 79 7.43 5.06 38.01
CA GLY A 79 6.73 5.57 39.17
C GLY A 79 5.76 6.73 38.82
N PRO A 80 4.95 7.18 39.78
CA PRO A 80 4.05 8.31 39.58
C PRO A 80 4.81 9.55 39.07
N PHE A 81 4.30 10.15 37.99
CA PHE A 81 4.87 11.34 37.33
C PHE A 81 6.27 11.14 36.71
N GLN A 82 6.73 9.90 36.55
CA GLN A 82 7.95 9.62 35.79
C GLN A 82 7.63 9.45 34.29
N SER A 83 8.64 9.71 33.46
CA SER A 83 8.60 9.51 32.02
C SER A 83 9.92 8.93 31.53
N VAL A 84 9.85 8.29 30.37
CA VAL A 84 11.03 7.81 29.63
C VAL A 84 10.84 8.18 28.16
N GLU A 85 11.93 8.53 27.50
CA GLU A 85 12.00 8.65 26.05
C GLU A 85 13.00 7.61 25.56
N TYR A 86 12.55 6.74 24.65
CA TYR A 86 13.34 5.63 24.13
C TYR A 86 13.39 5.71 22.61
N LYS A 87 14.60 5.69 22.05
CA LYS A 87 14.86 5.91 20.62
C LYS A 87 15.63 4.75 20.02
N TYR A 88 15.24 4.36 18.82
CA TYR A 88 16.03 3.48 17.96
C TYR A 88 16.70 4.30 16.86
N THR A 89 18.00 4.08 16.65
CA THR A 89 18.69 4.55 15.45
C THR A 89 18.53 3.49 14.36
N LEU A 90 17.97 3.89 13.23
CA LEU A 90 17.71 3.04 12.07
C LEU A 90 18.48 3.59 10.86
N ASP A 91 18.92 2.70 9.98
CA ASP A 91 19.44 3.10 8.67
C ASP A 91 18.31 3.73 7.83
N LEU A 92 18.67 4.51 6.81
CA LEU A 92 17.69 5.12 5.90
C LEU A 92 16.81 4.03 5.27
N ASP A 93 15.49 4.26 5.29
CA ASP A 93 14.43 3.35 4.81
C ASP A 93 14.34 1.99 5.55
N ALA A 94 15.04 1.81 6.68
CA ALA A 94 14.93 0.58 7.46
C ALA A 94 13.62 0.56 8.29
N PRO A 95 12.76 -0.47 8.12
CA PRO A 95 11.54 -0.59 8.90
C PRO A 95 11.79 -1.14 10.31
N LEU A 96 10.99 -0.72 11.29
CA LEU A 96 10.92 -1.31 12.63
C LEU A 96 9.50 -1.78 12.91
N VAL A 97 9.34 -3.08 13.16
CA VAL A 97 8.09 -3.66 13.67
C VAL A 97 8.19 -3.75 15.18
N PHE A 98 7.23 -3.18 15.89
CA PHE A 98 7.20 -3.20 17.35
C PHE A 98 5.78 -3.47 17.88
N SER A 99 5.72 -3.97 19.11
CA SER A 99 4.51 -4.04 19.92
C SER A 99 4.86 -3.63 21.34
N TRP A 100 3.90 -3.03 22.04
CA TRP A 100 4.08 -2.63 23.43
C TRP A 100 2.79 -2.81 24.21
N VAL A 101 2.93 -2.92 25.53
CA VAL A 101 1.85 -3.02 26.49
C VAL A 101 2.23 -2.24 27.75
N ALA A 102 1.23 -1.74 28.48
CA ALA A 102 1.42 -1.18 29.81
C ALA A 102 0.37 -1.76 30.77
N ASP A 103 0.75 -1.91 32.02
CA ASP A 103 -0.10 -2.47 33.08
C ASP A 103 -1.12 -1.47 33.66
N GLY A 104 -1.07 -0.20 33.22
CA GLY A 104 -1.92 0.88 33.72
C GLY A 104 -2.05 2.05 32.73
N GLU A 105 -2.70 3.13 33.17
CA GLU A 105 -2.85 4.34 32.37
C GLU A 105 -1.50 5.00 32.13
N LEU A 106 -1.16 5.21 30.86
CA LEU A 106 0.11 5.80 30.42
C LEU A 106 -0.17 6.85 29.35
N TYR A 107 0.39 8.05 29.53
CA TYR A 107 0.44 9.05 28.47
C TYR A 107 1.64 8.76 27.57
N TYR A 108 1.43 8.68 26.27
CA TYR A 108 2.46 8.33 25.30
C TYR A 108 2.35 9.20 24.04
N ASP A 109 3.49 9.39 23.37
CA ASP A 109 3.60 9.97 22.05
C ASP A 109 4.68 9.19 21.27
N MET A 110 4.41 8.86 20.01
CA MET A 110 5.35 8.17 19.14
C MET A 110 5.57 8.99 17.88
N HIS A 111 6.80 9.44 17.69
CA HIS A 111 7.20 10.23 16.54
C HIS A 111 8.60 9.79 16.06
N ALA A 112 8.86 10.02 14.78
CA ALA A 112 10.20 9.92 14.21
C ALA A 112 10.81 11.32 14.09
N GLU A 113 12.13 11.41 14.25
CA GLU A 113 12.90 12.62 13.94
C GLU A 113 13.81 12.35 12.74
N PRO A 114 13.91 13.28 11.77
CA PRO A 114 14.73 13.13 10.56
C PRO A 114 16.23 13.40 10.79
#